data_AF-A0A8H7N4N8-F1
#
_entry.id   AF-A0A8H7N4N8-F1
#
_cell.length_a   1.000
_cell.length_b   1.000
_cell.length_c   1.000
_cell.angle_alpha   90.00
_cell.angle_beta   90.00
_cell.angle_gamma   90.00
#
_symmetry.space_group_name_H-M   'P 1'
#
loop_
_entity.id
_entity.type
_entity.pdbx_description
1 polymer ?
#
loop_
_entity_poly.entity_id
_entity_poly.type
_entity_poly.pdbx_seq_one_letter_code
_entity_poly.pdbx_strand_id
1 'polypeptide(L)'
;MGGGVAMTYEDVPASECAGLINTPSKKLPLTAANSMNYVASCISQPSSWVAQNYEMYNILDPICHWGVDEVCSLDLNVSNQPTCPHTLGVTTPLNLPVTNIEYGTGKPVAA
;
A
#
# COMPACT_ATOMS: atom_id res chain seq x y z
N MET A 1 -15.35 -9.53 22.50
CA MET A 1 -15.45 -10.87 21.87
C MET A 1 -15.79 -10.67 20.42
N GLY A 2 -14.87 -10.95 19.50
CA GLY A 2 -15.15 -11.04 18.06
C GLY A 2 -14.95 -12.48 17.63
N GLY A 3 -16.00 -13.12 17.11
CA GLY A 3 -15.94 -14.43 16.46
C GLY A 3 -16.08 -14.26 14.95
N GLY A 4 -15.62 -15.24 14.17
CA GLY A 4 -15.80 -15.20 12.72
C GLY A 4 -17.29 -15.17 12.35
N VAL A 5 -17.70 -14.16 11.60
CA VAL A 5 -19.03 -14.13 10.98
C VAL A 5 -18.96 -14.91 9.69
N ALA A 6 -19.83 -15.89 9.51
CA ALA A 6 -19.94 -16.60 8.24
C ALA A 6 -20.45 -15.61 7.19
N MET A 7 -19.60 -15.27 6.23
CA MET A 7 -19.91 -14.40 5.11
C MET A 7 -19.61 -15.14 3.80
N THR A 8 -20.43 -14.90 2.78
CA THR A 8 -20.12 -15.28 1.41
C THR A 8 -19.34 -14.15 0.76
N TYR A 9 -18.33 -14.49 -0.04
CA TYR A 9 -17.54 -13.54 -0.82
C TYR A 9 -17.51 -13.96 -2.28
N GLU A 10 -17.22 -13.02 -3.15
CA GLU A 10 -16.92 -13.25 -4.56
C GLU A 10 -15.66 -12.48 -4.94
N ASP A 11 -14.91 -12.99 -5.92
CA ASP A 11 -13.75 -12.31 -6.47
C ASP A 11 -14.23 -11.31 -7.52
N VAL A 12 -13.90 -10.03 -7.32
CA VAL A 12 -14.21 -8.95 -8.27
C VAL A 12 -12.92 -8.38 -8.88
N PRO A 13 -12.98 -7.77 -10.08
CA PRO A 13 -11.84 -7.04 -10.62
C PRO A 13 -11.34 -5.95 -9.67
N ALA A 14 -10.03 -5.76 -9.58
CA ALA A 14 -9.44 -4.73 -8.71
C ALA A 14 -9.93 -3.30 -9.02
N SER A 15 -10.41 -3.05 -10.24
CA SER A 15 -11.04 -1.78 -10.64
C SER A 15 -12.31 -1.45 -9.85
N GLU A 16 -13.03 -2.45 -9.34
CA GLU A 16 -14.20 -2.23 -8.46
C GLU A 16 -13.79 -1.58 -7.13
N CYS A 17 -12.53 -1.74 -6.72
CA CYS A 17 -11.97 -1.13 -5.52
C CYS A 17 -11.41 0.29 -5.75
N ALA A 18 -11.44 0.82 -6.98
CA ALA A 18 -10.81 2.10 -7.31
C ALA A 18 -11.37 3.28 -6.48
N GLY A 19 -12.65 3.22 -6.10
CA GLY A 19 -13.28 4.21 -5.22
C GLY A 19 -12.73 4.23 -3.79
N LEU A 20 -12.04 3.17 -3.36
CA LEU A 20 -11.39 3.07 -2.06
C LEU A 20 -9.97 3.65 -2.07
N ILE A 21 -9.40 3.91 -3.26
CA ILE A 21 -8.04 4.40 -3.44
C ILE A 21 -8.05 5.93 -3.48
N ASN A 22 -7.53 6.54 -2.42
CA ASN A 22 -7.58 7.98 -2.19
C ASN A 22 -6.25 8.70 -2.41
N THR A 23 -5.25 8.02 -2.96
CA THR A 23 -3.99 8.67 -3.32
C THR A 23 -4.21 9.72 -4.43
N PRO A 24 -3.33 10.73 -4.53
CA PRO A 24 -3.47 11.76 -5.57
C PRO A 24 -3.48 11.20 -7.00
N SER A 25 -2.73 10.13 -7.25
CA SER A 25 -2.63 9.49 -8.57
C SER A 25 -3.73 8.45 -8.84
N LYS A 26 -4.57 8.13 -7.83
CA LYS A 26 -5.54 7.02 -7.85
C LYS A 26 -4.93 5.64 -8.09
N LYS A 27 -3.63 5.49 -7.86
CA LYS A 27 -2.93 4.20 -7.93
C LYS A 27 -2.83 3.55 -6.56
N LEU A 28 -2.70 2.23 -6.55
CA LEU A 28 -2.53 1.45 -5.34
C LEU A 28 -1.23 1.86 -4.63
N PRO A 29 -1.30 2.43 -3.41
CA PRO A 29 -0.10 2.77 -2.65
C PRO A 29 0.56 1.49 -2.13
N LEU A 30 1.86 1.37 -2.36
CA LEU A 30 2.70 0.30 -1.84
C LEU A 30 3.89 0.89 -1.10
N THR A 31 4.34 0.21 -0.04
CA THR A 31 5.53 0.65 0.70
C THR A 31 6.80 0.30 -0.07
N ALA A 32 7.62 1.30 -0.37
CA ALA A 32 8.89 1.14 -1.08
C ALA A 32 9.85 0.19 -0.36
N ALA A 33 9.84 0.20 0.98
CA ALA A 33 10.71 -0.63 1.80
C ALA A 33 10.30 -2.12 1.84
N ASN A 34 9.01 -2.45 1.71
CA ASN A 34 8.52 -3.81 2.04
C ASN A 34 7.72 -4.52 0.93
N SER A 35 7.30 -3.83 -0.13
CA SER A 35 6.34 -4.40 -1.10
C SER A 35 7.00 -5.06 -2.33
N MET A 36 8.32 -5.21 -2.34
CA MET A 36 9.07 -5.58 -3.56
C MET A 36 8.72 -6.95 -4.15
N ASN A 37 8.55 -7.98 -3.32
CA ASN A 37 8.17 -9.31 -3.81
C ASN A 37 6.79 -9.29 -4.47
N TYR A 38 5.83 -8.58 -3.87
CA TYR A 38 4.47 -8.47 -4.38
C TYR A 38 4.44 -7.72 -5.72
N VAL A 39 5.03 -6.52 -5.77
CA VAL A 39 5.01 -5.70 -6.99
C VAL A 39 5.79 -6.37 -8.13
N ALA A 40 6.92 -7.03 -7.85
CA ALA A 40 7.67 -7.77 -8.86
C ALA A 40 6.87 -8.95 -9.42
N SER A 41 6.13 -9.69 -8.57
CA SER A 41 5.26 -10.78 -9.02
C SER A 41 4.07 -10.30 -9.87
N CYS A 42 3.62 -9.06 -9.64
CA CYS A 42 2.59 -8.44 -10.45
C CYS A 42 3.17 -7.95 -11.78
N ILE A 43 4.33 -7.31 -11.78
CA ILE A 43 5.01 -6.81 -12.99
C ILE A 43 5.36 -7.97 -13.94
N SER A 44 5.70 -9.16 -13.43
CA SER A 44 5.94 -10.36 -14.26
C SER A 44 4.67 -10.89 -14.94
N GLN A 45 3.50 -10.38 -14.58
CA GLN A 45 2.21 -10.63 -15.21
C GLN A 45 1.68 -9.31 -15.79
N PRO A 46 2.05 -8.92 -17.03
CA PRO A 46 1.73 -7.60 -17.57
C PRO A 46 0.23 -7.25 -17.63
N SER A 47 -0.65 -8.26 -17.64
CA SER A 47 -2.10 -8.11 -17.57
C SER A 47 -2.65 -7.84 -16.16
N SER A 48 -1.81 -7.93 -15.12
CA SER A 48 -2.18 -7.59 -13.75
C SER A 48 -2.55 -6.11 -13.66
N TRP A 49 -3.71 -5.84 -13.06
CA TRP A 49 -4.14 -4.47 -12.79
C TRP A 49 -3.09 -3.71 -11.96
N VAL A 50 -2.46 -4.38 -10.99
CA VAL A 50 -1.44 -3.79 -10.10
C VAL A 50 -0.21 -3.38 -10.89
N ALA A 51 0.26 -4.19 -11.85
CA ALA A 51 1.42 -3.86 -12.68
C ALA A 51 1.26 -2.52 -13.43
N GLN A 52 0.00 -2.13 -13.69
CA GLN A 52 -0.37 -0.91 -14.41
C GLN A 52 -0.79 0.24 -13.48
N ASN A 53 -1.17 -0.06 -12.22
CA ASN A 53 -1.84 0.86 -11.30
C ASN A 53 -1.26 0.85 -9.88
N TYR A 54 0.06 0.90 -9.75
CA TYR A 54 0.73 1.03 -8.45
C TYR A 54 1.58 2.30 -8.37
N GLU A 55 1.85 2.73 -7.14
CA GLU A 55 2.86 3.72 -6.82
C GLU A 55 3.57 3.34 -5.51
N MET A 56 4.84 3.68 -5.39
CA MET A 56 5.65 3.32 -4.23
C MET A 56 5.83 4.55 -3.34
N TYR A 57 5.62 4.41 -2.04
CA TYR A 57 5.84 5.45 -1.04
C TYR A 57 7.01 5.10 -0.11
N ASN A 58 7.86 6.06 0.24
CA ASN A 58 8.98 5.87 1.17
C ASN A 58 8.52 5.82 2.65
N ILE A 59 7.45 5.08 2.93
CA ILE A 59 6.90 4.83 4.26
C ILE A 59 7.30 3.42 4.68
N LEU A 60 7.77 3.28 5.92
CA LEU A 60 8.39 2.06 6.43
C LEU A 60 7.38 1.07 7.00
N ASP A 61 6.23 1.53 7.51
CA ASP A 61 5.27 0.68 8.20
C ASP A 61 3.80 1.03 7.82
N PRO A 62 2.87 0.07 7.92
CA PRO A 62 1.50 0.23 7.44
C PRO A 62 0.63 1.16 8.31
N ILE A 63 1.12 1.59 9.46
CA ILE A 63 0.47 2.56 10.35
C ILE A 63 1.18 3.93 10.34
N CYS A 64 2.06 4.13 9.34
CA CYS A 64 2.70 5.40 9.01
C CYS A 64 3.43 6.05 10.19
N HIS A 65 4.09 5.27 11.06
CA HIS A 65 4.93 5.83 12.11
C HIS A 65 6.24 6.38 11.58
N TRP A 66 6.81 5.72 10.57
CA TRP A 66 8.19 5.93 10.15
C TRP A 66 8.33 6.08 8.63
N GLY A 67 9.21 6.97 8.21
CA GLY A 67 9.59 7.14 6.81
C GLY A 67 9.54 8.61 6.37
N VAL A 68 9.37 8.80 5.06
CA VAL A 68 9.17 10.10 4.41
C VAL A 68 7.96 9.97 3.48
N ASP A 69 7.02 10.91 3.57
CA ASP A 69 5.85 10.95 2.68
C ASP A 69 6.26 11.47 1.29
N GLU A 70 6.83 10.57 0.50
CA GLU A 70 7.32 10.85 -0.84
C GLU A 70 7.13 9.64 -1.77
N VAL A 71 6.97 9.93 -3.06
CA VAL A 71 6.82 8.92 -4.09
C VAL A 71 8.20 8.47 -4.57
N CYS A 72 8.34 7.16 -4.78
CA CYS A 72 9.53 6.52 -5.33
C CYS A 72 9.26 5.96 -6.73
N SER A 73 10.30 5.87 -7.54
CA SER A 73 10.25 5.19 -8.84
C SER A 73 10.81 3.77 -8.72
N LEU A 74 10.27 2.85 -9.53
CA LEU A 74 10.74 1.48 -9.59
C LEU A 74 11.02 1.09 -11.03
N ASP A 75 12.26 0.67 -11.30
CA ASP A 75 12.66 0.01 -12.54
C ASP A 75 13.42 -1.27 -12.21
N LEU A 76 12.72 -2.41 -12.34
CA LEU A 76 13.27 -3.73 -12.06
C LEU A 76 14.36 -4.18 -13.04
N ASN A 77 14.54 -3.47 -14.17
CA ASN A 77 15.67 -3.71 -15.06
C ASN A 77 16.96 -3.06 -14.55
N VAL A 78 16.84 -2.06 -13.65
CA VAL A 78 17.97 -1.33 -13.08
C VAL A 78 18.29 -1.82 -11.67
N SER A 79 17.26 -2.00 -10.84
CA SER A 79 17.44 -2.34 -9.42
C SER A 79 16.25 -3.13 -8.87
N ASN A 80 16.52 -4.01 -7.91
CA ASN A 80 15.48 -4.68 -7.12
C ASN A 80 14.94 -3.80 -5.98
N GLN A 81 15.41 -2.55 -5.87
CA GLN A 81 14.97 -1.57 -4.88
C GLN A 81 14.45 -0.31 -5.57
N PRO A 82 13.37 0.33 -5.05
CA PRO A 82 12.89 1.61 -5.56
C PRO A 82 13.92 2.72 -5.35
N THR A 83 13.92 3.70 -6.24
CA THR A 83 14.68 4.94 -6.09
C THR A 83 13.77 6.02 -5.50
N CYS A 84 14.15 6.53 -4.33
CA CYS A 84 13.40 7.56 -3.61
C CYS A 84 14.28 8.82 -3.44
N PRO A 85 13.69 10.02 -3.28
CA PRO A 85 14.46 11.23 -2.97
C PRO A 85 15.29 11.12 -1.68
N HIS A 86 14.77 10.45 -0.65
CA HIS A 86 15.49 10.10 0.57
C HIS A 86 15.82 8.62 0.63
N THR A 87 16.75 8.25 1.52
CA THR A 87 17.15 6.85 1.71
C THR A 87 15.95 5.97 2.09
N LEU A 88 15.88 4.77 1.52
CA LEU A 88 14.89 3.77 1.89
C LEU A 88 15.07 3.32 3.35
N GLY A 89 13.95 3.09 4.03
CA GLY A 89 13.96 2.48 5.36
C GLY A 89 14.41 3.41 6.49
N VAL A 90 14.38 4.73 6.25
CA VAL A 90 14.63 5.71 7.31
C VAL A 90 13.54 5.65 8.38
N THR A 91 13.94 5.77 9.64
CA THR A 91 13.04 5.77 10.80
C THR A 91 12.71 7.21 11.24
N THR A 92 12.54 8.12 10.29
CA THR A 92 12.11 9.49 10.58
C THR A 92 10.65 9.43 11.05
N PRO A 93 10.30 10.03 12.20
CA PRO A 93 8.91 10.06 12.66
C PRO A 93 8.01 10.77 11.65
N LEU A 94 6.91 10.13 11.29
CA LEU A 94 5.83 10.71 10.51
C LEU A 94 4.67 11.12 11.43
N ASN A 95 3.94 12.17 11.03
CA ASN A 95 2.73 12.63 11.73
C ASN A 95 1.51 12.46 10.82
N LEU A 96 1.36 11.27 10.26
CA LEU A 96 0.24 10.90 9.39
C LEU A 96 -0.78 10.10 10.21
N PRO A 97 -2.05 10.53 10.30
CA PRO A 97 -3.04 9.82 11.08
C PRO A 97 -3.44 8.52 10.39
N VAL A 98 -3.38 7.41 11.12
CA VAL A 98 -3.94 6.12 10.69
C VAL A 98 -5.09 5.76 11.62
N THR A 99 -6.20 5.34 11.01
CA THR A 99 -7.45 5.03 11.70
C THR A 99 -7.82 3.59 11.41
N ASN A 100 -7.94 2.78 12.46
CA ASN A 100 -8.54 1.46 12.39
C ASN A 100 -10.06 1.58 12.42
N ILE A 101 -10.74 0.68 11.73
CA ILE A 101 -12.19 0.52 11.83
C ILE A 101 -12.47 -0.61 12.82
N GLU A 102 -12.99 -0.28 14.00
CA GLU A 102 -13.29 -1.25 15.06
C GLU A 102 -14.29 -2.29 14.57
N TYR A 103 -13.88 -3.56 14.67
CA TYR A 103 -14.67 -4.68 14.19
C TYR A 103 -16.03 -4.77 14.89
N GLY A 104 -17.09 -4.99 14.11
CA GLY A 104 -18.46 -5.15 14.61
C GLY A 104 -19.17 -3.85 15.00
N THR A 105 -18.45 -2.73 15.17
CA THR A 105 -19.04 -1.42 15.49
C THR A 105 -18.89 -0.42 14.36
N GLY A 106 -17.89 -0.60 13.49
CA GLY A 106 -17.56 0.34 12.43
C GLY A 106 -16.96 1.66 12.94
N LYS A 107 -16.63 1.75 14.23
CA LYS A 107 -16.13 2.99 14.82
C LYS A 107 -14.68 3.25 14.43
N PRO A 108 -14.32 4.47 13.99
CA PRO A 108 -12.93 4.85 13.80
C PRO A 108 -12.22 4.92 15.16
N VAL A 109 -11.09 4.23 15.29
CA VAL A 109 -10.19 4.29 16.45
C VAL A 109 -8.77 4.55 15.97
N ALA A 110 -7.96 5.24 16.78
CA ALA A 110 -6.55 5.46 16.45
C ALA A 110 -5.83 4.13 16.26
N ALA A 111 -4.98 4.06 15.23
CA ALA A 111 -4.21 2.87 14.92
C ALA A 111 -3.06 2.61 15.90
#